data_AF-A0A923A3T5-F1
#
_entry.id   AF-A0A923A3T5-F1
#
_cell.length_a   1.000
_cell.length_b   1.000
_cell.length_c   1.000
_cell.angle_alpha   90.00
_cell.angle_beta   90.00
_cell.angle_gamma   90.00
#
_symmetry.space_group_name_H-M   'P 1'
#
loop_
_entity.id
_entity.type
_entity.pdbx_description
1 polymer ?
#
loop_
_entity_poly.entity_id
_entity_poly.type
_entity_poly.pdbx_seq_one_letter_code
_entity_poly.pdbx_strand_id
1 'polypeptide(L)' 'MKELSRQLAGIRKSDTPEILEQARQLIIRLQGMNRRWNIDGLEQFLRKRQKELFFSFPSHYSPGQLNEVETE' A
#
# COMPACT_ATOMS: atom_id res chain seq x y z
N MET A 1 -5.68 -13.18 2.96
CA MET A 1 -4.96 -11.94 3.35
C MET A 1 -3.64 -11.80 2.59
N LYS A 2 -2.69 -12.73 2.73
CA LYS A 2 -1.39 -12.73 2.02
C LYS A 2 -1.49 -12.61 0.49
N GLU A 3 -2.46 -13.33 -0.10
CA GLU A 3 -2.71 -13.30 -1.55
C GLU A 3 -3.29 -11.97 -2.03
N LEU A 4 -4.27 -11.41 -1.31
CA LEU A 4 -4.84 -10.09 -1.60
C LEU A 4 -3.79 -8.98 -1.48
N SER A 5 -2.91 -9.05 -0.48
CA SER A 5 -1.77 -8.13 -0.35
C SER A 5 -0.79 -8.27 -1.51
N ARG A 6 -0.55 -9.49 -2.02
CA ARG A 6 0.31 -9.74 -3.19
C ARG A 6 -0.31 -9.20 -4.48
N GLN A 7 -1.62 -9.37 -4.66
CA GLN A 7 -2.35 -8.79 -5.79
C GLN A 7 -2.28 -7.26 -5.76
N LEU A 8 -2.57 -6.63 -4.62
CA LEU A 8 -2.46 -5.18 -4.46
C LEU A 8 -1.00 -4.69 -4.65
N ALA A 9 -0.02 -5.51 -4.28
CA ALA A 9 1.38 -5.20 -4.47
C ALA A 9 1.83 -5.18 -5.94
N GLY A 10 1.21 -6.02 -6.77
CA GLY A 10 1.48 -6.13 -8.20
C GLY A 10 0.81 -5.05 -9.05
N ILE A 11 -0.19 -4.35 -8.52
CA ILE A 11 -0.83 -3.24 -9.23
C ILE A 11 0.15 -2.07 -9.31
N ARG A 12 0.53 -1.73 -10.54
CA ARG A 12 1.33 -0.53 -10.84
C ARG A 12 0.38 0.66 -10.99
N LYS A 13 0.87 1.85 -10.65
CA LYS A 13 0.18 3.11 -10.93
C LYS A 13 -0.06 3.18 -12.44
N SER A 14 -1.33 3.16 -12.82
CA SER A 14 -1.78 3.25 -14.20
C SER A 14 -2.97 4.19 -14.23
N ASP A 15 -3.06 5.04 -15.25
CA ASP A 15 -4.18 5.97 -15.46
C ASP A 15 -5.46 5.24 -15.93
N THR A 16 -5.43 3.91 -15.99
CA THR A 16 -6.58 3.10 -16.39
C THR A 16 -7.59 3.04 -15.23
N PRO A 17 -8.82 3.53 -15.41
CA PRO A 17 -9.83 3.56 -14.36
C PRO A 17 -10.19 2.15 -13.85
N GLU A 18 -10.13 1.13 -14.70
CA GLU A 18 -10.36 -0.26 -14.31
C GLU A 18 -9.31 -0.79 -13.32
N ILE A 19 -8.03 -0.45 -13.52
CA ILE A 19 -6.94 -0.87 -12.63
C ILE A 19 -7.07 -0.19 -11.27
N LEU A 20 -7.47 1.08 -11.25
CA LEU A 20 -7.70 1.85 -10.03
C LEU A 20 -8.92 1.33 -9.26
N GLU A 21 -9.99 0.94 -9.94
CA GLU A 21 -11.15 0.32 -9.30
C GLU A 21 -10.79 -1.05 -8.71
N GLN A 22 -10.03 -1.88 -9.43
CA GLN A 22 -9.53 -3.15 -8.90
C GLN A 22 -8.68 -2.95 -7.64
N ALA A 23 -7.79 -1.96 -7.64
CA ALA A 23 -7.00 -1.61 -6.46
C ALA A 23 -7.88 -1.15 -5.29
N ARG A 24 -8.89 -0.31 -5.55
CA ARG A 24 -9.83 0.18 -4.54
C ARG A 24 -10.59 -0.98 -3.89
N GLN A 25 -11.12 -1.91 -4.68
CA GLN A 25 -11.83 -3.09 -4.18
C GLN A 25 -10.95 -3.96 -3.27
N LEU A 26 -9.68 -4.16 -3.66
CA LEU A 26 -8.69 -4.89 -2.85
C LEU A 26 -8.41 -4.19 -1.52
N ILE A 27 -8.26 -2.86 -1.54
CA ILE A 27 -8.02 -2.04 -0.34
C ILE A 27 -9.21 -2.13 0.62
N ILE A 28 -10.44 -2.00 0.13
CA ILE A 28 -11.66 -2.09 0.97
C ILE A 28 -11.76 -3.46 1.63
N ARG A 29 -11.52 -4.56 0.88
CA ARG A 29 -11.50 -5.91 1.45
C ARG A 29 -10.42 -6.07 2.52
N LEU A 30 -9.21 -5.57 2.26
CA LEU A 30 -8.10 -5.65 3.21
C LEU A 30 -8.35 -4.78 4.44
N GLN A 31 -8.99 -3.62 4.33
CA GLN A 31 -9.40 -2.79 5.47
C GLN A 31 -10.47 -3.49 6.32
N GLY A 32 -11.48 -4.09 5.69
CA GLY A 32 -12.50 -4.86 6.40
C GLY A 32 -11.91 -6.05 7.17
N MET A 33 -10.93 -6.72 6.58
CA MET A 33 -10.14 -7.74 7.27
C MET A 33 -9.29 -7.11 8.38
N ASN A 34 -8.58 -6.02 8.12
CA ASN A 34 -7.74 -5.38 9.12
C ASN A 34 -8.52 -4.96 10.37
N ARG A 35 -9.75 -4.45 10.19
CA ARG A 35 -10.62 -4.04 11.29
C ARG A 35 -11.02 -5.21 12.21
N ARG A 36 -11.11 -6.43 11.70
CA ARG A 36 -11.41 -7.64 12.50
C ARG A 36 -10.18 -8.18 13.25
N TRP A 37 -8.99 -8.03 12.66
CA TRP A 37 -7.77 -8.68 13.14
C TRP A 37 -6.77 -7.70 13.79
N ASN A 38 -7.04 -6.40 13.68
CA ASN A 38 -6.25 -5.28 14.20
C ASN A 38 -4.74 -5.40 13.91
N ILE A 39 -4.38 -5.57 12.63
CA ILE A 39 -3.00 -5.82 12.20
C ILE A 39 -2.36 -4.49 11.80
N ASP A 40 -1.52 -3.96 12.67
CA ASP A 40 -0.85 -2.67 12.48
C ASP A 40 -0.08 -2.56 11.14
N GLY A 41 0.68 -3.61 10.81
CA GLY A 41 1.45 -3.67 9.56
C GLY A 41 0.58 -3.68 8.28
N LEU A 42 -0.65 -4.16 8.36
CA LEU A 42 -1.56 -4.17 7.22
C LEU A 42 -2.15 -2.77 6.99
N GLU A 43 -2.44 -2.03 8.06
CA GLU A 43 -2.90 -0.65 7.93
C GLU A 43 -1.84 0.23 7.26
N GLN A 44 -0.58 0.12 7.70
CA GLN A 44 0.53 0.88 7.12
C GLN A 44 0.74 0.54 5.64
N PHE A 45 0.65 -0.75 5.28
CA PHE A 45 0.73 -1.20 3.89
C PHE A 45 -0.39 -0.59 3.02
N LEU A 46 -1.63 -0.58 3.50
CA LEU A 46 -2.78 -0.04 2.77
C LEU A 46 -2.65 1.47 2.55
N ARG A 47 -2.24 2.22 3.57
CA ARG A 47 -2.00 3.67 3.46
C ARG A 47 -0.91 3.98 2.44
N LYS A 48 0.20 3.22 2.46
CA LYS A 48 1.29 3.37 1.49
C LYS A 48 0.80 3.14 0.06
N ARG A 49 0.08 2.05 -0.18
CA ARG A 49 -0.47 1.72 -1.51
C ARG A 49 -1.52 2.70 -1.99
N GLN A 50 -2.37 3.20 -1.10
CA GLN A 50 -3.32 4.26 -1.45
C GLN A 50 -2.61 5.54 -1.91
N LYS A 51 -1.53 5.93 -1.22
CA LYS A 51 -0.71 7.06 -1.66
C LYS A 51 -0.09 6.81 -3.03
N GLU A 52 0.55 5.67 -3.25
CA GLU A 52 1.23 5.35 -4.51
C GLU A 52 0.27 5.28 -5.71
N LEU A 53 -0.95 4.76 -5.52
CA LEU A 53 -1.91 4.52 -6.59
C LEU A 53 -2.84 5.71 -6.85
N PHE A 54 -3.25 6.44 -5.82
CA PHE A 54 -4.28 7.50 -5.95
C PHE A 54 -3.76 8.90 -5.68
N PHE A 55 -2.64 9.05 -4.95
CA PHE A 55 -2.07 10.35 -4.65
C PHE A 55 -0.81 10.58 -5.50
N SER A 56 -1.03 11.08 -6.72
CA SER A 56 0.06 11.61 -7.52
C SER A 56 0.50 12.97 -6.99
N PHE A 57 1.21 13.00 -5.85
CA PHE A 57 2.07 14.14 -5.56
C PHE A 57 3.30 14.04 -6.47
N PRO A 58 3.60 15.04 -7.33
CA PRO A 58 4.95 15.20 -7.83
C PRO A 58 5.80 15.62 -6.64
N SER A 59 6.40 14.65 -5.97
CA SER A 59 7.48 14.93 -5.04
C SER A 59 8.39 13.74 -5.00
N HIS A 60 9.64 14.00 -5.36
CA HIS A 60 10.82 13.18 -5.11
C HIS A 60 11.05 12.95 -3.61
N TYR A 61 10.03 12.51 -2.86
CA TYR A 61 10.22 12.06 -1.50
C TYR A 61 10.68 10.61 -1.55
N SER A 62 11.98 10.44 -1.81
CA SER A 62 12.71 9.26 -1.39
C SER A 62 12.70 9.24 0.13
N PRO A 63 12.07 8.27 0.81
CA PRO A 63 12.43 7.99 2.18
C PRO A 63 13.82 7.36 2.12
N GLY A 64 14.84 8.22 2.14
CA GLY A 64 16.19 7.79 2.47
C GLY A 64 16.14 7.04 3.79
N GLN A 65 16.78 5.88 3.78
CA GLN A 65 17.44 5.26 4.93
C GLN A 65 16.70 5.32 6.26
N LEU A 66 15.96 4.25 6.55
CA LEU A 66 15.86 3.82 7.94
C LEU A 66 17.18 3.12 8.29
N ASN A 67 18.04 3.91 8.95
CA ASN A 67 19.22 3.54 9.74
C ASN A 67 19.37 2.04 10.02
N GLU A 68 20.25 1.38 9.27
CA GLU A 68 21.12 0.36 9.87
C GLU A 68 22.09 1.14 10.76
N VAL A 69 21.78 1.14 12.05
CA VAL A 69 22.69 1.61 13.09
C VAL A 69 23.94 0.74 13.03
N GLU A 70 25.07 1.35 12.65
CA GLU A 70 26.39 0.87 13.05
C GLU A 70 26.36 0.65 14.56
N THR A 71 26.73 -0.54 15.00
CA THR A 71 27.23 -0.74 16.36
C THR A 71 28.42 -1.67 16.23
N GLU A 72 29.56 -1.11 16.63
CA GLU A 72 30.91 -1.67 16.68
C GLU A 72 31.00 -2.99 17.47
#